data_AF-A0A7S3CJE5-F1
#
_entry.id   AF-A0A7S3CJE5-F1
#
_cell.length_a   1.000
_cell.length_b   1.000
_cell.length_c   1.000
_cell.angle_alpha   90.00
_cell.angle_beta   90.00
_cell.angle_gamma   90.00
#
_symmetry.space_group_name_H-M   'P 1'
#
loop_
_entity.id
_entity.type
_entity.pdbx_description
1 polymer ?
#
loop_
_entity_poly.entity_id
_entity_poly.type
_entity_poly.pdbx_seq_one_letter_code
_entity_poly.pdbx_strand_id
1 'polypeptide(L)'
;MSDPDNLREMAFGFDQETAAVLLSRYSIFKTMSEDSMDVIRWLDRMLIKLVARFAEYKKDDPNSFKLSREFCLFPQFMFYLRRSQFLQTFNASPDESQYYVSLIMRENVSNSLVMIQPALMSYDLESEQASPVLLDIDSMKNNVILLLDTFFYVCIWKGDTIDKWEQ
;
A
#
# COMPACT_ATOMS: atom_id res chain seq x y z
N MET A 1 1.50 -8.60 32.13
CA MET A 1 0.52 -8.94 31.08
C MET A 1 -0.49 -7.81 31.06
N SER A 2 -0.70 -7.15 29.93
CA SER A 2 -1.76 -6.14 29.78
C SER A 2 -3.12 -6.79 29.98
N ASP A 3 -4.04 -6.11 30.67
CA ASP A 3 -5.43 -6.52 30.84
C ASP A 3 -6.06 -6.87 29.46
N PRO A 4 -6.70 -8.05 29.28
CA PRO A 4 -7.32 -8.43 28.01
C PRO A 4 -8.30 -7.40 27.47
N ASP A 5 -9.02 -6.70 28.36
CA ASP A 5 -9.97 -5.66 27.97
C ASP A 5 -9.27 -4.42 27.42
N ASN A 6 -8.12 -4.04 28.00
CA ASN A 6 -7.27 -2.97 27.46
C ASN A 6 -6.72 -3.31 26.07
N LEU A 7 -6.39 -4.58 25.80
CA LEU A 7 -5.87 -4.97 24.49
C LEU A 7 -6.93 -4.86 23.40
N ARG A 8 -8.19 -5.19 23.73
CA ARG A 8 -9.33 -5.03 22.80
C ARG A 8 -9.58 -3.56 22.50
N GLU A 9 -9.64 -2.72 23.52
CA GLU A 9 -9.83 -1.28 23.35
C GLU A 9 -8.71 -0.66 22.48
N MET A 10 -7.45 -1.04 22.72
CA MET A 10 -6.32 -0.64 21.88
C MET A 10 -6.45 -1.11 20.43
N ALA A 11 -6.95 -2.32 20.20
CA ALA A 11 -7.14 -2.86 18.86
C ALA A 11 -8.23 -2.09 18.09
N PHE A 12 -9.34 -1.73 18.75
CA PHE A 12 -10.42 -0.94 18.15
C PHE A 12 -9.99 0.50 17.81
N GLY A 13 -9.07 1.07 18.59
CA GLY A 13 -8.52 2.40 18.33
C GLY A 13 -7.42 2.45 17.26
N PHE A 14 -7.07 1.32 16.65
CA PHE A 14 -5.97 1.27 15.69
C PHE A 14 -6.38 1.85 14.32
N ASP A 15 -5.72 2.92 13.92
CA ASP A 15 -5.82 3.50 12.59
C ASP A 15 -4.69 2.95 11.69
N GLN A 16 -5.03 1.95 10.86
CA GLN A 16 -4.08 1.33 9.93
C GLN A 16 -3.53 2.27 8.87
N GLU A 17 -4.29 3.27 8.44
CA GLU A 17 -3.88 4.23 7.41
C GLU A 17 -2.79 5.15 7.95
N THR A 18 -3.07 5.77 9.10
CA THR A 18 -2.10 6.61 9.79
C THR A 18 -0.88 5.81 10.23
N ALA A 19 -1.07 4.59 10.76
CA ALA A 19 0.03 3.72 11.14
C ALA A 19 0.91 3.35 9.95
N ALA A 20 0.34 3.07 8.78
CA ALA A 20 1.09 2.77 7.58
C ALA A 20 1.95 3.96 7.14
N VAL A 21 1.39 5.17 7.11
CA VAL A 21 2.14 6.39 6.74
C VAL A 21 3.27 6.69 7.74
N LEU A 22 3.01 6.56 9.04
CA LEU A 22 4.05 6.76 10.07
C LEU A 22 5.17 5.72 9.94
N LEU A 23 4.82 4.45 9.71
CA LEU A 23 5.79 3.39 9.53
C LEU A 23 6.60 3.56 8.24
N SER A 24 5.97 4.04 7.15
CA SER A 24 6.65 4.41 5.91
C SER A 24 7.69 5.49 6.14
N ARG A 25 7.31 6.60 6.79
CA ARG A 25 8.24 7.70 7.11
C ARG A 25 9.39 7.24 7.98
N TYR A 26 9.11 6.44 9.01
CA TYR A 26 10.15 5.91 9.87
C TYR A 26 11.08 4.95 9.12
N SER A 27 10.54 4.11 8.22
CA SER A 27 11.34 3.22 7.37
C SER A 27 12.27 4.01 6.45
N ILE A 28 11.78 5.08 5.82
CA ILE A 28 12.59 5.97 4.97
C ILE A 28 13.65 6.71 5.81
N PHE A 29 13.33 7.13 7.03
CA PHE A 29 14.32 7.71 7.92
C PHE A 29 15.42 6.70 8.26
N LYS A 30 15.06 5.43 8.50
CA LYS A 30 16.02 4.36 8.78
C LYS A 30 16.98 4.09 7.62
N THR A 31 16.56 4.23 6.36
CA THR A 31 17.45 4.03 5.20
C THR A 31 18.55 5.08 5.08
N MET A 32 18.48 6.17 5.86
CA MET A 32 19.57 7.15 5.94
C MET A 32 20.82 6.60 6.65
N SER A 33 20.68 5.57 7.48
CA SER A 33 21.77 4.99 8.26
C SER A 33 21.93 3.48 8.09
N GLU A 34 20.88 2.78 7.65
CA GLU A 34 20.84 1.32 7.47
C GLU A 34 20.63 0.98 5.98
N ASP A 35 21.10 -0.19 5.55
CA ASP A 35 20.85 -0.68 4.19
C ASP A 35 19.35 -0.93 3.96
N SER A 36 18.84 -0.57 2.78
CA SER A 36 17.41 -0.68 2.44
C SER A 36 16.87 -2.11 2.59
N MET A 37 17.66 -3.14 2.28
CA MET A 37 17.22 -4.52 2.42
C MET A 37 17.05 -4.91 3.88
N ASP A 38 17.88 -4.39 4.78
CA ASP A 38 17.75 -4.62 6.21
C ASP A 38 16.56 -3.88 6.81
N VAL A 39 16.26 -2.67 6.31
CA VAL A 39 15.02 -1.95 6.64
C VAL A 39 13.79 -2.72 6.18
N ILE A 40 13.79 -3.29 4.97
CA ILE A 40 12.69 -4.12 4.48
C ILE A 40 12.50 -5.37 5.36
N ARG A 41 13.59 -6.06 5.72
CA ARG A 41 13.52 -7.21 6.66
C ARG A 41 12.99 -6.80 8.02
N TRP A 42 13.35 -5.61 8.49
CA TRP A 42 12.82 -5.06 9.73
C TRP A 42 11.32 -4.79 9.64
N LEU A 43 10.86 -4.21 8.52
CA LEU A 43 9.44 -3.98 8.22
C LEU A 43 8.65 -5.30 8.24
N ASP A 44 9.15 -6.33 7.54
CA ASP A 44 8.52 -7.66 7.48
C ASP A 44 8.41 -8.26 8.90
N ARG A 45 9.46 -8.12 9.75
CA ARG A 45 9.41 -8.56 11.15
C ARG A 45 8.40 -7.77 12.00
N MET A 46 8.25 -6.48 11.76
CA MET A 46 7.25 -5.66 12.48
C MET A 46 5.83 -6.06 12.09
N LEU A 47 5.59 -6.28 10.80
CA LEU A 47 4.31 -6.78 10.30
C LEU A 47 3.95 -8.12 10.93
N ILE A 48 4.88 -9.10 10.91
CA ILE A 48 4.65 -10.42 11.52
C ILE A 48 4.30 -10.28 13.01
N LYS A 49 5.03 -9.44 13.76
CA LYS A 49 4.75 -9.23 15.20
C LYS A 49 3.38 -8.59 15.43
N LEU A 50 2.98 -7.64 14.60
CA LEU A 50 1.68 -6.98 14.69
C LEU A 50 0.57 -7.99 14.46
N VAL A 51 0.59 -8.69 13.31
CA VAL A 51 -0.47 -9.63 12.96
C VAL A 51 -0.49 -10.85 13.90
N ALA A 52 0.66 -11.35 14.36
CA ALA A 52 0.69 -12.44 15.32
C ALA A 52 0.04 -12.07 16.67
N ARG A 53 0.00 -10.78 17.01
CA ARG A 53 -0.59 -10.26 18.25
C ARG A 53 -2.08 -9.95 18.13
N PHE A 54 -2.54 -9.46 16.97
CA PHE A 54 -3.90 -8.93 16.80
C PHE A 54 -4.79 -9.77 15.86
N ALA A 55 -4.23 -10.73 15.12
CA ALA A 55 -5.02 -11.64 14.29
C ALA A 55 -5.64 -12.79 15.11
N GLU A 56 -6.74 -13.32 14.59
CA GLU A 56 -7.33 -14.58 15.06
C GLU A 56 -6.82 -15.72 14.18
N TYR A 57 -6.22 -16.74 14.78
CA TYR A 57 -5.77 -17.94 14.06
C TYR A 57 -5.61 -19.11 15.04
N LYS A 58 -5.69 -20.32 14.48
CA LYS A 58 -5.29 -21.56 15.12
C LYS A 58 -3.83 -21.84 14.77
N LYS A 59 -3.07 -22.28 15.77
CA LYS A 59 -1.69 -22.70 15.57
C LYS A 59 -1.63 -23.80 14.50
N ASP A 60 -0.65 -23.69 13.60
CA ASP A 60 -0.37 -24.66 12.53
C ASP A 60 -1.50 -24.81 11.48
N ASP A 61 -2.48 -23.91 11.44
CA ASP A 61 -3.54 -23.86 10.41
C ASP A 61 -3.58 -22.47 9.71
N PRO A 62 -2.88 -22.29 8.57
CA PRO A 62 -2.84 -21.02 7.85
C PRO A 62 -4.20 -20.53 7.36
N ASN A 63 -5.16 -21.43 7.08
CA ASN A 63 -6.48 -21.06 6.56
C ASN A 63 -7.40 -20.45 7.62
N SER A 64 -7.03 -20.59 8.90
CA SER A 64 -7.76 -20.00 10.02
C SER A 64 -7.46 -18.52 10.23
N PHE A 65 -6.42 -17.97 9.59
CA PHE A 65 -5.93 -16.62 9.82
C PHE A 65 -6.94 -15.56 9.37
N LYS A 66 -7.32 -14.68 10.30
CA LYS A 66 -8.25 -13.57 10.06
C LYS A 66 -7.77 -12.30 10.77
N LEU A 67 -7.93 -11.18 10.08
CA LEU A 67 -7.72 -9.84 10.63
C LEU A 67 -9.05 -9.13 10.77
N SER A 68 -9.17 -8.32 11.83
CA SER A 68 -10.31 -7.42 11.99
C SER A 68 -10.23 -6.25 10.98
N ARG A 69 -11.31 -5.48 10.88
CA ARG A 69 -11.41 -4.36 9.94
C ARG A 69 -10.32 -3.31 10.15
N GLU A 70 -9.94 -3.11 11.39
CA GLU A 70 -8.93 -2.13 11.81
C GLU A 70 -7.53 -2.49 11.29
N PHE A 71 -7.26 -3.77 10.98
CA PHE A 71 -5.94 -4.26 10.57
C PHE A 71 -5.89 -4.84 9.15
N CYS A 72 -7.02 -5.08 8.48
CA CYS A 72 -7.06 -5.89 7.27
C CYS A 72 -6.31 -5.29 6.06
N LEU A 73 -6.20 -3.97 5.96
CA LEU A 73 -5.48 -3.29 4.87
C LEU A 73 -3.99 -3.09 5.20
N PHE A 74 -3.62 -3.13 6.47
CA PHE A 74 -2.24 -2.88 6.90
C PHE A 74 -1.20 -3.79 6.21
N PRO A 75 -1.40 -5.12 6.08
CA PRO A 75 -0.49 -5.97 5.32
C PRO A 75 -0.36 -5.57 3.85
N GLN A 76 -1.46 -5.08 3.24
CA GLN A 76 -1.45 -4.61 1.86
C GLN A 76 -0.61 -3.34 1.70
N PHE A 77 -0.72 -2.38 2.62
CA PHE A 77 0.16 -1.20 2.62
C PHE A 77 1.64 -1.59 2.76
N MET A 78 1.95 -2.56 3.63
CA MET A 78 3.34 -3.04 3.79
C MET A 78 3.85 -3.75 2.53
N PHE A 79 2.98 -4.49 1.84
CA PHE A 79 3.30 -5.14 0.57
C PHE A 79 3.69 -4.12 -0.52
N TYR A 80 2.97 -3.00 -0.62
CA TYR A 80 3.32 -1.96 -1.58
C TYR A 80 4.54 -1.14 -1.13
N LEU A 81 4.61 -0.75 0.14
CA LEU A 81 5.73 0.02 0.69
C LEU A 81 7.08 -0.66 0.45
N ARG A 82 7.21 -1.96 0.74
CA ARG A 82 8.48 -2.70 0.58
C ARG A 82 8.97 -2.82 -0.87
N ARG A 83 8.09 -2.55 -1.85
CA ARG A 83 8.38 -2.58 -3.30
C ARG A 83 8.39 -1.18 -3.93
N SER A 84 8.07 -0.16 -3.15
CA SER A 84 8.01 1.22 -3.62
C SER A 84 9.40 1.80 -3.88
N GLN A 85 9.45 2.86 -4.67
CA GLN A 85 10.66 3.65 -4.94
C GLN A 85 11.25 4.30 -3.67
N PHE A 86 10.50 4.31 -2.55
CA PHE A 86 10.98 4.81 -1.26
C PHE A 86 12.04 3.91 -0.62
N LEU A 87 11.92 2.59 -0.80
CA LEU A 87 12.82 1.60 -0.20
C LEU A 87 13.66 0.88 -1.26
N GLN A 88 13.14 0.75 -2.49
CA GLN A 88 13.85 0.16 -3.62
C GLN A 88 14.18 1.25 -4.65
N THR A 89 15.33 1.90 -4.47
CA THR A 89 15.78 3.00 -5.34
C THR A 89 16.45 2.54 -6.65
N PHE A 90 16.40 1.24 -6.95
CA PHE A 90 16.89 0.73 -8.23
C PHE A 90 16.03 1.30 -9.36
N ASN A 91 16.67 1.76 -10.44
CA ASN A 91 16.04 2.42 -11.58
C ASN A 91 15.50 3.85 -11.30
N ALA A 92 15.92 4.48 -10.19
CA ALA A 92 15.72 5.90 -9.95
C ALA A 92 17.07 6.61 -9.76
N SER A 93 17.17 7.86 -10.20
CA SER A 93 18.36 8.67 -9.89
C SER A 93 18.39 9.05 -8.40
N PRO A 94 19.56 9.42 -7.83
CA PRO A 94 19.63 9.91 -6.45
C PRO A 94 18.72 11.12 -6.19
N ASP A 95 18.68 12.05 -7.15
CA ASP A 95 17.85 13.26 -7.06
C ASP A 95 16.36 12.93 -7.14
N GLU A 96 15.97 12.01 -8.02
CA GLU A 96 14.59 11.53 -8.13
C GLU A 96 14.14 10.78 -6.86
N SER A 97 15.01 9.94 -6.31
CA SER A 97 14.74 9.26 -5.04
C SER A 97 14.50 10.26 -3.92
N GLN A 98 15.31 11.33 -3.84
CA GLN A 98 15.09 12.38 -2.85
C GLN A 98 13.87 13.24 -3.10
N TYR A 99 13.52 13.47 -4.37
CA TYR A 99 12.27 14.13 -4.72
C TYR A 99 11.07 13.36 -4.13
N TYR A 100 10.98 12.05 -4.33
CA TYR A 100 9.92 11.22 -3.74
C TYR A 100 9.92 11.26 -2.21
N VAL A 101 11.09 11.09 -1.57
CA VAL A 101 11.23 11.14 -0.11
C VAL A 101 10.77 12.50 0.44
N SER A 102 11.13 13.61 -0.22
CA SER A 102 10.76 14.94 0.23
C SER A 102 9.25 15.18 0.27
N LEU A 103 8.50 14.54 -0.64
CA LEU A 103 7.06 14.67 -0.76
C LEU A 103 6.34 13.87 0.32
N ILE A 104 6.65 12.58 0.49
CA ILE A 104 5.98 11.74 1.50
C ILE A 104 6.24 12.22 2.93
N MET A 105 7.37 12.90 3.18
CA MET A 105 7.68 13.49 4.49
C MET A 105 6.84 14.74 4.83
N ARG A 106 6.22 15.38 3.83
CA ARG A 106 5.49 16.65 3.98
C ARG A 106 3.98 16.53 3.78
N GLU A 107 3.55 15.53 3.02
CA GLU A 107 2.14 15.37 2.64
C GLU A 107 1.24 14.85 3.77
N ASN A 108 -0.08 14.93 3.58
CA ASN A 108 -1.05 14.39 4.54
C ASN A 108 -1.15 12.84 4.41
N VAL A 109 -1.97 12.22 5.28
CA VAL A 109 -2.17 10.75 5.29
C VAL A 109 -2.72 10.27 3.95
N SER A 110 -3.79 10.91 3.45
CA SER A 110 -4.46 10.54 2.19
C SER A 110 -3.48 10.51 1.01
N ASN A 111 -2.74 11.59 0.79
CA ASN A 111 -1.76 11.71 -0.29
C ASN A 111 -0.59 10.72 -0.11
N SER A 112 -0.13 10.53 1.12
CA SER A 112 0.95 9.57 1.41
C SER A 112 0.51 8.12 1.12
N LEU A 113 -0.76 7.78 1.37
CA LEU A 113 -1.29 6.46 1.01
C LEU A 113 -1.31 6.24 -0.50
N VAL A 114 -1.72 7.23 -1.29
CA VAL A 114 -1.68 7.14 -2.76
C VAL A 114 -0.25 6.94 -3.28
N MET A 115 0.74 7.59 -2.65
CA MET A 115 2.15 7.36 -3.00
C MET A 115 2.64 5.95 -2.65
N ILE A 116 2.16 5.37 -1.55
CA ILE A 116 2.53 4.01 -1.12
C ILE A 116 1.82 2.97 -2.00
N GLN A 117 0.51 3.09 -2.12
CA GLN A 117 -0.37 2.23 -2.89
C GLN A 117 -1.12 3.10 -3.92
N PRO A 118 -0.66 3.12 -5.18
CA PRO A 118 -1.33 3.83 -6.25
C PRO A 118 -2.80 3.42 -6.40
N ALA A 119 -3.65 4.40 -6.71
CA ALA A 119 -5.06 4.17 -6.95
C ALA A 119 -5.28 3.79 -8.43
N LEU A 120 -6.05 2.74 -8.67
CA LEU A 120 -6.43 2.31 -10.02
C LEU A 120 -7.95 2.35 -10.15
N MET A 121 -8.43 3.16 -11.08
CA MET A 121 -9.86 3.32 -11.39
C MET A 121 -10.15 2.71 -12.76
N SER A 122 -11.20 1.90 -12.85
CA SER A 122 -11.67 1.32 -14.10
C SER A 122 -12.93 2.02 -14.58
N TYR A 123 -12.94 2.35 -15.87
CA TYR A 123 -14.07 2.91 -16.60
C TYR A 123 -14.47 1.90 -17.67
N ASP A 124 -15.70 1.42 -17.61
CA ASP A 124 -16.29 0.57 -18.63
C ASP A 124 -17.48 1.29 -19.27
N LEU A 125 -18.07 0.68 -20.30
CA LEU A 125 -19.24 1.24 -20.99
C LEU A 125 -20.58 0.91 -20.31
N GLU A 126 -20.58 -0.08 -19.41
CA GLU A 126 -21.81 -0.62 -18.82
C GLU A 126 -22.19 0.15 -17.54
N SER A 127 -21.20 0.72 -16.87
CA SER A 127 -21.30 1.45 -15.62
C SER A 127 -21.22 2.95 -15.87
N GLU A 128 -22.14 3.73 -15.29
CA GLU A 128 -22.10 5.19 -15.38
C GLU A 128 -20.96 5.82 -14.57
N GLN A 129 -20.40 5.08 -13.61
CA GLN A 129 -19.37 5.56 -12.68
C GLN A 129 -18.12 4.68 -12.74
N ALA A 130 -16.97 5.31 -12.52
CA ALA A 130 -15.71 4.62 -12.35
C ALA A 130 -15.73 3.77 -11.09
N SER A 131 -15.14 2.57 -11.16
CA SER A 131 -15.00 1.67 -10.01
C SER A 131 -13.53 1.53 -9.60
N PRO A 132 -13.20 1.54 -8.29
CA PRO A 132 -11.87 1.21 -7.84
C PRO A 132 -11.60 -0.28 -8.09
N VAL A 133 -10.46 -0.57 -8.69
CA VAL A 133 -10.04 -1.94 -9.00
C VAL A 133 -8.69 -2.23 -8.35
N LEU A 134 -8.39 -3.51 -8.14
CA LEU A 134 -7.08 -3.93 -7.63
C LEU A 134 -6.00 -3.56 -8.64
N LEU A 135 -4.85 -3.13 -8.13
CA LEU A 135 -3.64 -2.86 -8.92
C LEU A 135 -3.00 -4.19 -9.34
N ASP A 136 -3.69 -4.92 -10.21
CA ASP A 136 -3.36 -6.26 -10.69
C ASP A 136 -3.60 -6.36 -12.20
N ILE A 137 -2.92 -7.30 -12.86
CA ILE A 137 -3.02 -7.53 -14.30
C ILE A 137 -4.42 -7.98 -14.71
N ASP A 138 -5.17 -8.63 -13.81
CA ASP A 138 -6.55 -9.03 -14.03
C ASP A 138 -7.50 -7.84 -14.25
N SER A 139 -7.10 -6.63 -13.84
CA SER A 139 -7.82 -5.39 -14.10
C SER A 139 -7.62 -4.88 -15.53
N MET A 140 -6.60 -5.33 -16.26
CA MET A 140 -6.28 -4.88 -17.62
C MET A 140 -7.15 -5.59 -18.67
N LYS A 141 -8.42 -5.18 -18.76
CA LYS A 141 -9.39 -5.76 -19.71
C LYS A 141 -9.42 -4.99 -21.05
N ASN A 142 -9.76 -5.67 -22.14
CA ASN A 142 -9.77 -5.06 -23.47
C ASN A 142 -10.82 -3.95 -23.65
N ASN A 143 -11.92 -4.01 -22.89
CA ASN A 143 -13.08 -3.13 -23.01
C ASN A 143 -13.16 -2.06 -21.90
N VAL A 144 -12.06 -1.76 -21.22
CA VAL A 144 -12.02 -0.75 -20.15
C VAL A 144 -10.94 0.30 -20.40
N ILE A 145 -11.12 1.46 -19.79
CA ILE A 145 -10.08 2.48 -19.62
C ILE A 145 -9.66 2.45 -18.15
N LEU A 146 -8.36 2.41 -17.90
CA LEU A 146 -7.79 2.47 -16.56
C LEU A 146 -7.15 3.83 -16.32
N LEU A 147 -7.46 4.44 -15.18
CA LEU A 147 -6.76 5.62 -14.66
C LEU A 147 -5.94 5.20 -13.45
N LEU A 148 -4.63 5.28 -13.58
CA LEU A 148 -3.67 5.05 -12.51
C LEU A 148 -3.21 6.41 -11.96
N ASP A 149 -3.44 6.62 -10.67
CA ASP A 149 -2.92 7.76 -9.92
C ASP A 149 -1.84 7.27 -8.95
N THR A 150 -0.58 7.66 -9.20
CA THR A 150 0.55 7.36 -8.32
C THR A 150 0.95 8.55 -7.44
N PHE A 151 0.12 9.58 -7.35
CA PHE A 151 0.42 10.93 -6.83
C PHE A 151 1.43 11.71 -7.67
N PHE A 152 2.54 11.09 -8.10
CA PHE A 152 3.57 11.72 -8.92
C PHE A 152 3.17 11.84 -10.39
N TYR A 153 2.43 10.85 -10.91
CA TYR A 153 1.97 10.80 -12.29
C TYR A 153 0.53 10.29 -12.34
N VAL A 154 -0.21 10.78 -13.31
CA VAL A 154 -1.51 10.22 -13.71
C VAL A 154 -1.34 9.57 -15.07
N CYS A 155 -1.61 8.27 -15.14
CA CYS A 155 -1.50 7.49 -16.36
C CYS A 155 -2.88 6.99 -16.79
N ILE A 156 -3.19 7.14 -18.07
CA ILE A 156 -4.41 6.61 -18.68
C ILE A 156 -4.00 5.47 -19.60
N TRP A 157 -4.54 4.28 -19.34
CA TRP A 157 -4.38 3.11 -20.19
C TRP A 157 -5.71 2.76 -20.83
N LYS A 158 -5.69 2.41 -22.12
CA LYS A 158 -6.88 2.02 -22.87
C LYS A 158 -6.74 0.57 -23.29
N GLY A 159 -7.79 -0.22 -23.06
CA GLY A 159 -7.83 -1.60 -23.53
C GLY A 159 -7.86 -1.68 -25.06
N ASP A 160 -7.43 -2.83 -25.59
CA ASP A 160 -7.27 -3.05 -27.03
C ASP A 160 -8.54 -2.76 -27.86
N THR A 161 -9.73 -3.05 -27.31
CA THR A 161 -10.99 -2.73 -27.99
C THR A 161 -11.25 -1.23 -28.02
N ILE A 162 -10.96 -0.53 -26.92
CA ILE A 162 -11.16 0.93 -26.83
C ILE A 162 -10.19 1.66 -27.76
N ASP A 163 -8.91 1.26 -27.77
CA ASP A 163 -7.89 1.86 -28.63
C ASP A 163 -8.27 1.76 -30.11
N LYS A 164 -8.80 0.60 -30.53
CA LYS A 164 -9.30 0.37 -31.90
C LYS A 164 -10.53 1.21 -32.26
N TRP A 165 -11.33 1.67 -31.29
CA TRP A 165 -12.49 2.51 -31.56
C TRP A 165 -12.13 3.99 -31.74
N GLU A 166 -10.97 4.40 -31.24
CA GLU A 166 -10.50 5.79 -31.31
C GLU A 166 -9.71 6.08 -32.60
N GLN A 167 -9.15 5.04 -33.23
CA GLN A 167 -8.47 5.10 -34.53
C GLN A 167 -9.46 5.24 -35.70
#